data_AF-I1QXA5-F1
#
_entry.id   AF-I1QXA5-F1
#
_cell.length_a   1.000
_cell.length_b   1.000
_cell.length_c   1.000
_cell.angle_alpha   90.00
_cell.angle_beta   90.00
_cell.angle_gamma   90.00
#
_symmetry.space_group_name_H-M   'P 1'
#
loop_
_entity.id
_entity.type
_entity.pdbx_description
1 polymer ?
#
loop_
_entity_poly.entity_id
_entity_poly.type
_entity_poly.pdbx_seq_one_letter_code
_entity_poly.pdbx_strand_id
1 'polypeptide(L)'
;MELLPLLLLLLLRIVASAPASPPATALFVLGDSTASCAATTLPLNLSLTSSSGNCLFPSAHRLLPDLLAAKMGLPPPPLITTLNGTATEVARGVNFAGEDGGRGAIFRLGAVGQQLRMATETLQLLRLEAPTPQDADAAAGGAVFVLSFGTDAYARVLSRGAGADASAPKHGRRGLARLLADRVARAVEELYEAGARRTAVMGVAPLGCAPRVMWEGLHVVDGRSCVEEANELVQGYNARVAARLAALRPRLAGADVVFCDIYKGIMDIITH
;
A
#
# COMPACT_ATOMS: atom_id res chain seq x y z
N MET A 1 -52.08 -23.49 16.23
CA MET A 1 -51.03 -23.67 15.21
C MET A 1 -50.68 -22.37 14.47
N GLU A 2 -50.84 -21.19 15.09
CA GLU A 2 -50.68 -19.88 14.40
C GLU A 2 -49.46 -19.05 14.87
N LEU A 3 -48.70 -19.52 15.88
CA LEU A 3 -47.56 -18.75 16.43
C LEU A 3 -46.23 -18.94 15.67
N LEU A 4 -46.10 -20.04 14.92
CA LEU A 4 -44.88 -20.36 14.17
C LEU A 4 -44.63 -19.43 12.95
N PRO A 5 -45.64 -19.04 12.14
CA PRO A 5 -45.40 -18.14 10.99
C PRO A 5 -45.07 -16.70 11.43
N LEU A 6 -45.62 -16.25 12.56
CA LEU A 6 -45.32 -14.92 13.14
C LEU A 6 -43.89 -14.83 13.68
N LEU A 7 -43.39 -15.91 14.30
CA LEU A 7 -42.01 -15.98 14.76
C LEU A 7 -41.02 -16.01 13.58
N LEU A 8 -41.37 -16.70 12.50
CA LEU A 8 -40.55 -16.75 11.28
C LEU A 8 -40.50 -15.37 10.58
N LEU A 9 -41.63 -14.66 10.51
CA LEU A 9 -41.70 -13.28 10.00
C LEU A 9 -40.93 -12.27 10.88
N LEU A 10 -40.91 -12.48 12.21
CA LEU A 10 -40.10 -11.65 13.12
C LEU A 10 -38.60 -11.93 12.92
N LEU A 11 -38.20 -13.19 12.73
CA LEU A 11 -36.81 -13.58 12.50
C LEU A 11 -36.29 -13.12 11.12
N LEU A 12 -37.14 -13.10 10.09
CA LEU A 12 -36.80 -12.54 8.77
C LEU A 12 -36.58 -11.02 8.77
N ARG A 13 -37.10 -10.29 9.77
CA ARG A 13 -36.82 -8.85 9.97
C ARG A 13 -35.50 -8.56 10.69
N ILE A 14 -34.82 -9.59 11.23
CA ILE A 14 -33.54 -9.45 11.96
C ILE A 14 -32.34 -9.81 11.07
N VAL A 15 -32.53 -9.95 9.74
CA VAL A 15 -31.41 -9.71 8.82
C VAL A 15 -31.14 -8.22 8.82
N ALA A 16 -30.50 -7.74 9.89
CA ALA A 16 -29.85 -6.46 9.90
C ALA A 16 -28.84 -6.49 8.76
N SER A 17 -29.15 -5.81 7.65
CA SER A 17 -28.11 -5.39 6.74
C SER A 17 -27.08 -4.66 7.61
N ALA A 18 -25.85 -5.17 7.68
CA ALA A 18 -24.75 -4.42 8.25
C ALA A 18 -24.85 -3.00 7.68
N PRO A 19 -24.85 -1.94 8.53
CA PRO A 19 -24.93 -0.58 8.02
C PRO A 19 -23.84 -0.43 6.98
N ALA A 20 -24.22 -0.09 5.75
CA ALA A 20 -23.26 0.13 4.68
C ALA A 20 -22.23 1.13 5.21
N SER A 21 -20.96 0.73 5.21
CA SER A 21 -19.87 1.61 5.63
C SER A 21 -20.02 2.94 4.87
N PRO A 22 -19.99 4.10 5.54
CA PRO A 22 -20.18 5.39 4.87
C PRO A 22 -19.19 5.51 3.71
N PRO A 23 -19.52 6.22 2.62
CA PRO A 23 -18.61 6.35 1.47
C PRO A 23 -17.26 6.92 1.90
N ALA A 24 -16.18 6.52 1.21
CA ALA A 24 -14.85 7.05 1.47
C ALA A 24 -14.80 8.56 1.18
N THR A 25 -14.17 9.34 2.05
CA THR A 25 -14.11 10.81 1.95
C THR A 25 -12.79 11.33 1.39
N ALA A 26 -11.72 10.57 1.58
CA ALA A 26 -10.36 10.91 1.17
C ALA A 26 -9.55 9.65 0.88
N LEU A 27 -8.49 9.78 0.08
CA LEU A 27 -7.56 8.70 -0.21
C LEU A 27 -6.12 9.11 0.08
N PHE A 28 -5.49 8.46 1.05
CA PHE A 28 -4.07 8.62 1.35
C PHE A 28 -3.30 7.41 0.83
N VAL A 29 -2.17 7.68 0.16
CA VAL A 29 -1.39 6.64 -0.51
C VAL A 29 0.04 6.66 0.01
N LEU A 30 0.52 5.50 0.43
CA LEU A 30 1.88 5.26 0.87
C LEU A 30 2.41 4.07 0.08
N GLY A 31 3.64 4.14 -0.41
CA GLY A 31 4.23 3.03 -1.15
C GLY A 31 5.48 3.35 -1.95
N ASP A 32 5.83 2.38 -2.77
CA ASP A 32 6.94 2.42 -3.71
C ASP A 32 6.49 2.81 -5.13
N SER A 33 7.30 2.48 -6.15
CA SER A 33 7.02 2.81 -7.55
C SER A 33 5.69 2.27 -8.10
N THR A 34 5.06 1.31 -7.41
CA THR A 34 3.73 0.79 -7.77
C THR A 34 2.56 1.69 -7.37
N ALA A 35 2.80 2.60 -6.42
CA ALA A 35 1.81 3.54 -5.92
C ALA A 35 2.05 4.99 -6.40
N SER A 36 3.28 5.32 -6.82
CA SER A 36 3.62 6.61 -7.41
C SER A 36 4.87 6.52 -8.27
N CYS A 37 4.81 7.17 -9.42
CA CYS A 37 5.93 7.35 -10.35
C CYS A 37 6.83 8.53 -10.00
N ALA A 38 6.48 9.33 -8.98
CA ALA A 38 7.24 10.50 -8.60
C ALA A 38 8.40 10.13 -7.68
N ALA A 39 9.56 10.74 -7.89
CA ALA A 39 10.58 10.77 -6.86
C ALA A 39 10.09 11.70 -5.73
N THR A 40 9.84 11.15 -4.55
CA THR A 40 9.58 11.97 -3.35
C THR A 40 10.92 12.49 -2.82
N THR A 41 11.49 13.47 -3.50
CA THR A 41 12.62 14.23 -2.96
C THR A 41 12.07 15.23 -1.95
N LEU A 42 12.18 14.92 -0.66
CA LEU A 42 12.09 15.93 0.40
C LEU A 42 13.16 17.02 0.18
N PRO A 43 12.99 18.23 0.75
CA PRO A 43 13.76 19.43 0.41
C PRO A 43 15.14 19.42 1.09
N LEU A 44 15.92 18.35 0.90
CA LEU A 44 17.37 18.45 0.99
C LEU A 44 17.83 18.90 -0.38
N ASN A 45 18.02 20.22 -0.52
CA ASN A 45 18.42 21.00 -1.69
C ASN A 45 19.58 20.40 -2.54
N LEU A 46 19.32 19.26 -3.17
CA LEU A 46 20.17 18.58 -4.13
C LEU A 46 19.31 18.40 -5.37
N SER A 47 19.34 19.42 -6.23
CA SER A 47 18.79 19.36 -7.58
C SER A 47 19.35 18.15 -8.31
N LEU A 48 18.58 17.07 -8.33
CA LEU A 48 18.63 16.06 -9.37
C LEU A 48 17.34 16.25 -10.15
N THR A 49 17.40 17.15 -11.12
CA THR A 49 16.41 17.25 -12.19
C THR A 49 16.41 15.93 -12.93
N SER A 50 15.58 14.98 -12.52
CA SER A 50 15.11 13.91 -13.38
C SER A 50 13.61 14.08 -13.47
N SER A 51 13.16 14.77 -14.52
CA SER A 51 11.74 14.95 -14.85
C SER A 51 11.09 13.65 -15.36
N SER A 52 11.50 12.51 -14.82
CA SER A 52 11.07 11.17 -15.16
C SER A 52 11.70 10.22 -14.14
N GLY A 53 11.03 10.04 -13.00
CA GLY A 53 11.24 8.81 -12.24
C GLY A 53 10.88 7.66 -13.19
N ASN A 54 11.84 6.80 -13.50
CA ASN A 54 11.57 5.62 -14.32
C ASN A 54 10.64 4.70 -13.53
N CYS A 55 9.32 4.84 -13.71
CA CYS A 55 8.38 3.86 -13.21
C CYS A 55 8.81 2.48 -13.75
N LEU A 56 8.72 1.44 -12.94
CA LEU A 56 8.79 0.06 -13.46
C LEU A 56 7.71 -0.17 -14.54
N PHE A 57 6.65 0.64 -14.56
CA PHE A 57 5.54 0.60 -15.51
C PHE A 57 5.26 1.99 -16.11
N PRO A 58 5.93 2.40 -17.19
CA PRO A 58 5.79 3.73 -17.80
C PRO A 58 4.51 3.94 -18.61
N SER A 59 3.66 2.92 -18.77
CA SER A 59 2.61 2.87 -19.80
C SER A 59 1.19 3.24 -19.34
N ALA A 60 0.99 3.81 -18.14
CA ALA A 60 -0.33 4.32 -17.75
C ALA A 60 -0.24 5.61 -16.93
N HIS A 61 -0.94 6.66 -17.38
CA HIS A 61 -1.17 7.89 -16.61
C HIS A 61 -2.01 7.69 -15.34
N ARG A 62 -2.38 6.43 -14.99
CA ARG A 62 -3.14 6.06 -13.80
C ARG A 62 -2.59 4.77 -13.21
N LEU A 63 -2.18 4.83 -11.96
CA LEU A 63 -1.78 3.67 -11.17
C LEU A 63 -2.98 3.09 -10.42
N LEU A 64 -2.79 1.94 -9.77
CA LEU A 64 -3.86 1.28 -9.02
C LEU A 64 -4.54 2.20 -7.98
N PRO A 65 -3.82 3.05 -7.22
CA PRO A 65 -4.48 4.01 -6.32
C PRO A 65 -5.41 5.00 -7.03
N ASP A 66 -5.08 5.44 -8.25
CA ASP A 66 -5.92 6.35 -9.03
C ASP A 66 -7.21 5.65 -9.50
N LEU A 67 -7.10 4.37 -9.87
CA LEU A 67 -8.26 3.55 -10.23
C LEU A 67 -9.16 3.29 -9.02
N LEU A 68 -8.58 3.07 -7.83
CA LEU A 68 -9.31 2.94 -6.58
C LEU A 68 -10.03 4.25 -6.22
N ALA A 69 -9.35 5.39 -6.33
CA ALA A 69 -9.95 6.71 -6.13
C ALA A 69 -11.19 6.90 -7.02
N ALA A 70 -11.03 6.66 -8.32
CA ALA A 70 -12.11 6.77 -9.29
C ALA A 70 -13.28 5.82 -8.96
N LYS A 71 -13.00 4.60 -8.51
CA LYS A 71 -14.04 3.63 -8.11
C LYS A 71 -14.82 4.09 -6.87
N MET A 72 -14.17 4.84 -5.97
CA MET A 72 -14.78 5.44 -4.79
C MET A 72 -15.45 6.80 -5.07
N GLY A 73 -15.38 7.31 -6.30
CA GLY A 73 -15.90 8.65 -6.65
C GLY A 73 -15.01 9.80 -6.16
N LEU A 74 -13.75 9.53 -5.83
CA LEU A 74 -12.76 10.50 -5.37
C LEU A 74 -11.84 10.92 -6.53
N PRO A 75 -11.30 12.16 -6.51
CA PRO A 75 -10.23 12.55 -7.41
C PRO A 75 -8.93 11.77 -7.08
N PRO A 76 -8.02 11.62 -8.05
CA PRO A 76 -6.71 11.05 -7.76
C PRO A 76 -5.97 11.92 -6.72
N PRO A 77 -5.35 11.31 -5.70
CA PRO A 77 -4.72 12.07 -4.64
C PRO A 77 -3.48 12.80 -5.17
N PRO A 78 -3.34 14.11 -4.92
CA PRO A 78 -2.17 14.87 -5.34
C PRO A 78 -0.90 14.38 -4.65
N LEU A 79 0.24 14.53 -5.32
CA LEU A 79 1.54 14.21 -4.74
C LEU A 79 1.89 15.19 -3.62
N ILE A 80 2.52 14.70 -2.56
CA ILE A 80 2.99 15.55 -1.44
C ILE A 80 3.85 16.73 -1.89
N THR A 81 4.62 16.56 -2.98
CA THR A 81 5.50 17.59 -3.56
C THR A 81 4.77 18.68 -4.35
N THR A 82 3.50 18.46 -4.71
CA THR A 82 2.69 19.41 -5.48
C THR A 82 1.80 20.28 -4.60
N LEU A 83 1.73 19.98 -3.30
CA LEU A 83 0.88 20.68 -2.36
C LEU A 83 1.48 22.02 -1.97
N ASN A 84 0.61 23.02 -1.80
CA ASN A 84 1.00 24.33 -1.25
C ASN A 84 0.96 24.38 0.29
N GLY A 85 0.61 23.27 0.95
CA GLY A 85 0.57 23.14 2.40
C GLY A 85 -0.75 23.58 3.05
N THR A 86 -1.81 23.85 2.29
CA THR A 86 -3.13 24.17 2.86
C THR A 86 -3.91 22.92 3.27
N ALA A 87 -4.65 22.96 4.39
CA ALA A 87 -5.43 21.80 4.81
C ALA A 87 -6.56 21.44 3.86
N THR A 88 -7.11 22.41 3.13
CA THR A 88 -8.20 22.17 2.18
C THR A 88 -7.76 21.26 1.03
N GLU A 89 -6.51 21.37 0.58
CA GLU A 89 -5.94 20.48 -0.43
C GLU A 89 -5.68 19.08 0.13
N VAL A 90 -5.11 18.98 1.34
CA VAL A 90 -4.76 17.68 1.94
C VAL A 90 -5.96 16.93 2.53
N ALA A 91 -7.07 17.61 2.82
CA ALA A 91 -8.29 17.04 3.35
C ALA A 91 -8.93 16.01 2.42
N ARG A 92 -8.65 16.09 1.10
CA ARG A 92 -9.13 15.12 0.11
C ARG A 92 -8.21 13.91 -0.05
N GLY A 93 -7.10 13.88 0.67
CA GLY A 93 -6.11 12.82 0.59
C GLY A 93 -4.82 13.28 -0.11
N VAL A 94 -3.75 12.53 0.13
CA VAL A 94 -2.40 12.85 -0.35
C VAL A 94 -1.67 11.57 -0.73
N ASN A 95 -0.91 11.64 -1.82
CA ASN A 95 0.00 10.60 -2.24
C ASN A 95 1.42 10.89 -1.72
N PHE A 96 1.83 10.14 -0.70
CA PHE A 96 3.16 10.14 -0.11
C PHE A 96 4.09 9.11 -0.75
N ALA A 97 3.58 8.26 -1.66
CA ALA A 97 4.37 7.25 -2.30
C ALA A 97 5.42 7.88 -3.23
N GLY A 98 6.58 7.24 -3.31
CA GLY A 98 7.64 7.66 -4.19
C GLY A 98 8.93 6.90 -3.96
N GLU A 99 9.83 6.99 -4.94
CA GLU A 99 11.10 6.29 -4.90
C GLU A 99 12.16 7.07 -4.12
N ASP A 100 12.83 6.39 -3.18
CA ASP A 100 14.00 6.92 -2.48
C ASP A 100 15.23 6.78 -3.40
N GLY A 101 15.49 7.81 -4.22
CA GLY A 101 16.38 7.84 -5.39
C GLY A 101 17.70 7.06 -5.28
N GLY A 102 17.66 5.77 -5.63
CA GLY A 102 18.85 4.90 -5.72
C GLY A 102 19.59 4.59 -4.41
N ARG A 103 19.17 5.12 -3.25
CA ARG A 103 19.88 4.88 -1.97
C ARG A 103 19.55 3.46 -1.46
N GLY A 104 20.53 2.79 -0.84
CA GLY A 104 20.53 1.36 -0.52
C GLY A 104 19.39 0.87 0.38
N ALA A 105 19.28 -0.45 0.57
CA ALA A 105 18.15 -1.12 1.24
C ALA A 105 17.86 -0.63 2.68
N ILE A 106 18.87 -0.15 3.42
CA ILE A 106 18.73 0.35 4.81
C ILE A 106 17.89 1.63 4.84
N PHE A 107 18.08 2.55 3.89
CA PHE A 107 17.30 3.79 3.80
C PHE A 107 15.86 3.51 3.34
N ARG A 108 15.63 2.47 2.53
CA ARG A 108 14.30 2.12 2.03
C ARG A 108 13.39 1.43 3.03
N LEU A 109 13.94 0.67 3.98
CA LEU A 109 13.17 0.29 5.16
C LEU A 109 12.72 1.56 5.94
N GLY A 110 13.53 2.62 5.92
CA GLY A 110 13.18 3.95 6.43
C GLY A 110 12.06 4.64 5.65
N ALA A 111 11.90 4.35 4.35
CA ALA A 111 10.83 4.95 3.53
C ALA A 111 9.42 4.65 4.06
N VAL A 112 9.16 3.43 4.56
CA VAL A 112 7.88 3.10 5.23
C VAL A 112 7.65 4.05 6.41
N GLY A 113 8.64 4.19 7.30
CA GLY A 113 8.53 5.04 8.48
C GLY A 113 8.46 6.54 8.15
N GLN A 114 9.14 6.97 7.09
CA GLN A 114 9.12 8.35 6.64
C GLN A 114 7.78 8.74 6.01
N GLN A 115 7.25 7.93 5.11
CA GLN A 115 5.94 8.16 4.51
C GLN A 115 4.84 8.07 5.57
N LEU A 116 4.95 7.13 6.51
CA LEU A 116 4.06 7.04 7.67
C LEU A 116 4.10 8.31 8.51
N ARG A 117 5.30 8.82 8.83
CA ARG A 117 5.44 10.08 9.55
C ARG A 117 4.73 11.22 8.84
N MET A 118 4.97 11.40 7.54
CA MET A 118 4.30 12.44 6.75
C MET A 118 2.77 12.28 6.77
N ALA A 119 2.26 11.04 6.67
CA ALA A 119 0.83 10.77 6.77
C ALA A 119 0.27 11.12 8.15
N THR A 120 0.95 10.74 9.23
CA THR A 120 0.52 11.05 10.60
C THR A 120 0.58 12.54 10.93
N GLU A 121 1.61 13.25 10.44
CA GLU A 121 1.72 14.72 10.56
C GLU A 121 0.60 15.41 9.78
N THR A 122 0.27 14.91 8.57
CA THR A 122 -0.86 15.41 7.78
C THR A 122 -2.19 15.25 8.53
N LEU A 123 -2.41 14.10 9.18
CA LEU A 123 -3.60 13.89 10.00
C LEU A 123 -3.64 14.80 11.23
N GLN A 124 -2.49 15.10 11.84
CA GLN A 124 -2.40 16.06 12.94
C GLN A 124 -2.75 17.48 12.47
N LEU A 125 -2.27 17.90 11.30
CA LEU A 125 -2.64 19.20 10.72
C LEU A 125 -4.16 19.28 10.46
N LEU A 126 -4.74 18.24 9.85
CA LEU A 126 -6.19 18.18 9.62
C LEU A 126 -7.00 18.21 10.92
N ARG A 127 -6.49 17.61 12.00
CA ARG A 127 -7.09 17.68 13.33
C ARG A 127 -7.05 19.07 13.94
N LEU A 128 -5.96 19.80 13.73
CA LEU A 128 -5.80 21.17 14.26
C LEU A 128 -6.68 22.18 13.50
N GLU A 129 -6.95 21.94 12.23
CA GLU A 129 -7.80 22.81 11.40
C GLU A 129 -9.28 22.42 11.41
N ALA A 130 -9.63 21.26 11.99
CA ALA A 130 -11.01 20.84 12.13
C ALA A 130 -11.78 21.74 13.11
N PRO A 131 -13.06 22.08 12.84
CA PRO A 131 -13.88 22.88 13.75
C PRO A 131 -14.08 22.23 15.12
N THR A 132 -14.20 20.91 15.15
CA THR A 132 -14.37 20.13 16.36
C THR A 132 -13.53 18.85 16.33
N PRO A 133 -13.18 18.27 17.49
CA PRO A 133 -12.52 16.97 17.55
C PRO A 133 -13.32 15.86 16.87
N GLN A 134 -14.66 15.91 16.96
CA GLN A 134 -15.54 14.93 16.32
C GLN A 134 -15.46 14.99 14.80
N ASP A 135 -15.38 16.19 14.21
CA ASP A 135 -15.21 16.36 12.77
C ASP A 135 -13.87 15.80 12.29
N ALA A 136 -12.82 15.99 13.09
CA ALA A 136 -11.50 15.44 12.79
C ALA A 136 -11.48 13.91 12.81
N ASP A 137 -12.10 13.31 13.83
CA ASP A 137 -12.21 11.86 13.95
C ASP A 137 -13.08 11.26 12.84
N ALA A 138 -14.16 11.95 12.45
CA ALA A 138 -14.98 11.57 11.32
C ALA A 138 -14.21 11.65 9.98
N ALA A 139 -13.40 12.70 9.79
CA ALA A 139 -12.56 12.84 8.61
C ALA A 139 -11.50 11.72 8.52
N ALA A 140 -10.78 11.45 9.62
CA ALA A 140 -9.77 10.38 9.67
C ALA A 140 -10.40 8.98 9.54
N GLY A 141 -11.58 8.76 10.12
CA GLY A 141 -12.31 7.49 10.04
C GLY A 141 -12.94 7.23 8.66
N GLY A 142 -13.31 8.29 7.93
CA GLY A 142 -13.84 8.22 6.57
C GLY A 142 -12.76 8.09 5.48
N ALA A 143 -11.52 8.46 5.80
CA ALA A 143 -10.38 8.36 4.89
C ALA A 143 -9.93 6.91 4.69
N VAL A 144 -9.52 6.59 3.47
CA VAL A 144 -8.94 5.29 3.10
C VAL A 144 -7.44 5.43 2.92
N PHE A 145 -6.67 4.54 3.53
CA PHE A 145 -5.21 4.47 3.41
C PHE A 145 -4.83 3.28 2.55
N VAL A 146 -4.10 3.50 1.47
CA VAL A 146 -3.55 2.45 0.61
C VAL A 146 -2.04 2.36 0.85
N LEU A 147 -1.57 1.20 1.29
CA LEU A 147 -0.15 0.92 1.53
C LEU A 147 0.34 -0.09 0.50
N SER A 148 1.31 0.28 -0.34
CA SER A 148 1.93 -0.58 -1.34
C SER A 148 3.44 -0.60 -1.21
N PHE A 149 3.96 -1.55 -0.44
CA PHE A 149 5.39 -1.65 -0.18
C PHE A 149 5.92 -3.03 -0.53
N GLY A 150 7.08 -3.07 -1.18
CA GLY A 150 7.92 -4.25 -1.28
C GLY A 150 8.34 -4.56 -2.71
N THR A 151 7.61 -4.08 -3.71
CA THR A 151 7.94 -4.31 -5.12
C THR A 151 9.35 -3.84 -5.43
N ASP A 152 9.72 -2.62 -5.04
CA ASP A 152 11.07 -2.09 -5.28
C ASP A 152 12.15 -2.86 -4.51
N ALA A 153 11.85 -3.26 -3.27
CA ALA A 153 12.79 -3.99 -2.43
C ALA A 153 13.09 -5.37 -3.01
N TYR A 154 12.06 -6.09 -3.47
CA TYR A 154 12.20 -7.39 -4.10
C TYR A 154 12.77 -7.29 -5.51
N ALA A 155 12.34 -6.32 -6.33
CA ALA A 155 12.88 -6.11 -7.68
C ALA A 155 14.40 -5.90 -7.68
N ARG A 156 14.93 -5.23 -6.63
CA ARG A 156 16.38 -5.03 -6.45
C ARG A 156 17.10 -6.28 -5.95
N VAL A 157 16.52 -7.03 -5.01
CA VAL A 157 17.10 -8.30 -4.54
C VAL A 157 17.17 -9.34 -5.66
N LEU A 158 16.24 -9.25 -6.61
CA LEU A 158 16.18 -10.08 -7.80
C LEU A 158 17.06 -9.57 -8.95
N SER A 159 17.67 -8.38 -8.83
CA SER A 159 18.58 -7.83 -9.84
C SER A 159 19.89 -8.60 -9.95
N ARG A 160 20.50 -8.67 -11.15
CA ARG A 160 21.90 -9.10 -11.33
C ARG A 160 22.91 -7.97 -11.06
N GLY A 161 24.08 -8.31 -10.49
CA GLY A 161 25.24 -7.42 -10.33
C GLY A 161 25.59 -7.06 -8.87
N ALA A 162 26.67 -6.30 -8.66
CA ALA A 162 27.25 -5.97 -7.34
C ALA A 162 26.26 -5.31 -6.33
N GLY A 163 25.16 -4.74 -6.83
CA GLY A 163 24.08 -4.21 -5.99
C GLY A 163 23.22 -5.28 -5.30
N ALA A 164 23.19 -6.51 -5.82
CA ALA A 164 22.46 -7.65 -5.23
C ALA A 164 23.17 -8.18 -3.97
N ASP A 165 24.50 -8.25 -4.00
CA ASP A 165 25.33 -8.67 -2.87
C ASP A 165 25.40 -7.59 -1.79
N ALA A 166 25.40 -6.31 -2.16
CA ALA A 166 25.35 -5.18 -1.24
C ALA A 166 23.94 -4.91 -0.65
N SER A 167 22.87 -5.35 -1.34
CA SER A 167 21.47 -5.20 -0.88
C SER A 167 20.93 -6.44 -0.17
N ALA A 168 21.67 -7.55 -0.16
CA ALA A 168 21.36 -8.69 0.68
C ALA A 168 21.35 -8.21 2.15
N PRO A 169 20.22 -8.33 2.88
CA PRO A 169 20.21 -7.96 4.28
C PRO A 169 21.30 -8.74 5.01
N LYS A 170 21.87 -8.18 6.09
CA LYS A 170 22.71 -8.95 7.05
C LYS A 170 22.03 -10.26 7.53
N HIS A 171 20.72 -10.37 7.35
CA HIS A 171 19.85 -11.51 7.72
C HIS A 171 19.38 -12.37 6.52
N GLY A 172 19.96 -12.18 5.32
CA GLY A 172 19.59 -12.89 4.09
C GLY A 172 18.21 -12.53 3.53
N ARG A 173 17.85 -13.11 2.38
CA ARG A 173 16.59 -12.84 1.64
C ARG A 173 15.33 -13.07 2.49
N ARG A 174 15.34 -14.07 3.38
CA ARG A 174 14.24 -14.35 4.33
C ARG A 174 14.12 -13.30 5.44
N GLY A 175 15.23 -12.65 5.81
CA GLY A 175 15.25 -11.54 6.76
C GLY A 175 14.51 -10.31 6.23
N LEU A 176 14.62 -10.02 4.93
CA LEU A 176 13.90 -8.91 4.29
C LEU A 176 12.38 -9.07 4.43
N ALA A 177 11.85 -10.25 4.09
CA ALA A 177 10.41 -10.54 4.14
C ALA A 177 9.83 -10.26 5.54
N ARG A 178 10.52 -10.74 6.58
CA ARG A 178 10.13 -10.53 7.97
C ARG A 178 10.18 -9.05 8.35
N LEU A 179 11.32 -8.40 8.11
CA LEU A 179 11.55 -7.02 8.52
C LEU A 179 10.56 -6.06 7.85
N LEU A 180 10.32 -6.23 6.55
CA LEU A 180 9.39 -5.37 5.82
C LEU A 180 7.94 -5.63 6.23
N ALA A 181 7.53 -6.90 6.36
CA ALA A 181 6.18 -7.24 6.81
C ALA A 181 5.89 -6.73 8.23
N ASP A 182 6.87 -6.85 9.14
CA ASP A 182 6.76 -6.31 10.51
C ASP A 182 6.65 -4.76 10.48
N ARG A 183 7.37 -4.07 9.58
CA ARG A 183 7.25 -2.60 9.42
C ARG A 183 5.92 -2.17 8.84
N VAL A 184 5.41 -2.86 7.81
CA VAL A 184 4.10 -2.55 7.22
C VAL A 184 3.00 -2.78 8.25
N ALA A 185 3.06 -3.86 9.03
CA ALA A 185 2.09 -4.12 10.09
C ALA A 185 2.11 -3.04 11.19
N ARG A 186 3.31 -2.57 11.59
CA ARG A 186 3.44 -1.44 12.52
C ARG A 186 2.88 -0.14 11.93
N ALA A 187 3.10 0.11 10.65
CA ALA A 187 2.53 1.29 9.99
C ALA A 187 1.00 1.29 10.02
N VAL A 188 0.36 0.12 9.88
CA VAL A 188 -1.10 -0.01 10.04
C VAL A 188 -1.53 0.29 11.48
N GLU A 189 -0.79 -0.22 12.48
CA GLU A 189 -1.06 0.05 13.90
C GLU A 189 -0.94 1.55 14.24
N GLU A 190 0.14 2.20 13.80
CA GLU A 190 0.38 3.64 13.99
C GLU A 190 -0.65 4.51 13.27
N LEU A 191 -1.08 4.15 12.05
CA LEU A 191 -2.17 4.85 11.36
C LEU A 191 -3.48 4.72 12.12
N TYR A 192 -3.77 3.55 12.68
CA TYR A 192 -4.95 3.33 13.50
C TYR A 192 -4.94 4.19 14.78
N GLU A 193 -3.79 4.26 15.47
CA GLU A 193 -3.57 5.17 16.61
C GLU A 193 -3.74 6.64 16.20
N ALA A 194 -3.35 6.99 14.97
CA ALA A 194 -3.58 8.31 14.37
C ALA A 194 -5.03 8.56 13.92
N GLY A 195 -5.98 7.64 14.16
CA GLY A 195 -7.40 7.82 13.87
C GLY A 195 -7.88 7.20 12.55
N ALA A 196 -6.99 6.61 11.75
CA ALA A 196 -7.40 5.90 10.55
C ALA A 196 -8.27 4.69 10.91
N ARG A 197 -9.33 4.47 10.13
CA ARG A 197 -10.20 3.29 10.30
C ARG A 197 -10.28 2.40 9.08
N ARG A 198 -9.74 2.82 7.93
CA ARG A 198 -9.79 2.04 6.69
C ARG A 198 -8.42 1.96 6.07
N THR A 199 -7.88 0.75 6.01
CA THR A 199 -6.52 0.53 5.48
C THR A 199 -6.49 -0.67 4.56
N ALA A 200 -6.07 -0.46 3.33
CA ALA A 200 -5.82 -1.50 2.34
C ALA A 200 -4.32 -1.66 2.14
N VAL A 201 -3.81 -2.87 2.38
CA VAL A 201 -2.41 -3.21 2.17
C VAL A 201 -2.29 -4.07 0.92
N MET A 202 -1.58 -3.56 -0.08
CA MET A 202 -1.37 -4.23 -1.36
C MET A 202 -0.22 -5.23 -1.24
N GLY A 203 -0.48 -6.48 -1.66
CA GLY A 203 0.57 -7.45 -1.89
C GLY A 203 1.43 -7.11 -3.10
N VAL A 204 2.60 -7.73 -3.20
CA VAL A 204 3.50 -7.59 -4.35
C VAL A 204 3.05 -8.54 -5.46
N ALA A 205 2.98 -8.02 -6.69
CA ALA A 205 2.68 -8.78 -7.92
C ALA A 205 3.73 -9.87 -8.21
N PRO A 206 3.46 -10.87 -9.07
CA PRO A 206 4.42 -11.94 -9.38
C PRO A 206 5.65 -11.40 -10.13
N LEU A 207 6.65 -10.94 -9.39
CA LEU A 207 7.86 -10.34 -9.97
C LEU A 207 8.67 -11.32 -10.82
N GLY A 208 8.56 -12.63 -10.58
CA GLY A 208 9.18 -13.64 -11.45
C GLY A 208 8.64 -13.61 -12.88
N CYS A 209 7.43 -13.10 -13.08
CA CYS A 209 6.84 -12.91 -14.40
C CYS A 209 7.13 -11.52 -15.00
N ALA A 210 7.83 -10.64 -14.28
CA ALA A 210 8.16 -9.31 -14.78
C ALA A 210 9.23 -9.40 -15.89
N PRO A 211 9.09 -8.68 -17.02
CA PRO A 211 10.01 -8.77 -18.16
C PRO A 211 11.49 -8.65 -17.79
N ARG A 212 11.82 -7.72 -16.88
CA ARG A 212 13.18 -7.52 -16.39
C ARG A 212 13.74 -8.74 -15.65
N VAL A 213 12.94 -9.34 -14.76
CA VAL A 213 13.37 -10.50 -13.96
C VAL A 213 13.52 -11.74 -14.83
N MET A 214 12.61 -11.92 -15.80
CA MET A 214 12.73 -13.00 -16.79
C MET A 214 13.98 -12.84 -17.65
N TRP A 215 14.24 -11.63 -18.15
CA TRP A 215 15.45 -11.32 -18.94
C TRP A 215 16.74 -11.55 -18.13
N GLU A 216 16.75 -11.13 -16.88
CA GLU A 216 17.86 -11.34 -15.95
C GLU A 216 17.90 -12.75 -15.35
N GLY A 217 17.04 -13.70 -15.73
CA GLY A 217 16.85 -14.98 -15.03
C GLY A 217 17.70 -16.17 -15.51
N LEU A 218 18.34 -16.11 -16.69
CA LEU A 218 19.19 -17.16 -17.32
C LEU A 218 18.68 -18.62 -17.36
N HIS A 219 17.44 -18.92 -16.95
CA HIS A 219 16.86 -20.27 -16.97
C HIS A 219 15.59 -20.41 -17.82
N VAL A 220 15.30 -19.45 -18.69
CA VAL A 220 14.19 -19.61 -19.62
C VAL A 220 14.66 -20.46 -20.81
N VAL A 221 14.65 -21.78 -20.64
CA VAL A 221 14.98 -22.75 -21.70
C VAL A 221 14.03 -22.58 -22.91
N ASP A 222 12.84 -21.99 -22.70
CA ASP A 222 11.81 -21.80 -23.74
C ASP A 222 11.25 -20.36 -23.88
N GLY A 223 11.88 -19.36 -23.26
CA GLY A 223 11.47 -17.94 -23.36
C GLY A 223 10.06 -17.56 -22.83
N ARG A 224 9.32 -18.48 -22.18
CA ARG A 224 7.89 -18.32 -21.86
C ARG A 224 7.46 -18.56 -20.40
N SER A 225 8.33 -18.99 -19.49
CA SER A 225 7.98 -19.26 -18.09
C SER A 225 8.47 -18.16 -17.14
N CYS A 226 7.68 -17.86 -16.11
CA CYS A 226 8.11 -16.99 -15.02
C CYS A 226 9.29 -17.60 -14.25
N VAL A 227 10.07 -16.78 -13.55
CA VAL A 227 11.14 -17.26 -12.65
C VAL A 227 10.53 -17.70 -11.31
N GLU A 228 10.44 -19.01 -11.07
CA GLU A 228 9.77 -19.59 -9.91
C GLU A 228 10.39 -19.15 -8.58
N GLU A 229 11.73 -19.14 -8.47
CA GLU A 229 12.42 -18.76 -7.23
C GLU A 229 12.15 -17.31 -6.84
N ALA A 230 11.94 -16.43 -7.82
CA ALA A 230 11.54 -15.05 -7.59
C ALA A 230 10.12 -14.96 -7.03
N ASN A 231 9.20 -15.75 -7.58
CA ASN A 231 7.82 -15.82 -7.15
C ASN A 231 7.67 -16.45 -5.75
N GLU A 232 8.48 -17.44 -5.38
CA GLU A 232 8.50 -18.00 -4.02
C GLU A 232 8.88 -16.95 -2.97
N LEU A 233 9.86 -16.09 -3.27
CA LEU A 233 10.28 -15.01 -2.39
C LEU A 233 9.17 -13.97 -2.18
N VAL A 234 8.48 -13.60 -3.26
CA VAL A 234 7.34 -12.67 -3.23
C VAL A 234 6.16 -13.26 -2.45
N GLN A 235 5.79 -14.51 -2.72
CA GLN A 235 4.71 -15.19 -1.99
C GLN A 235 5.04 -15.31 -0.50
N GLY A 236 6.29 -15.60 -0.16
CA GLY A 236 6.75 -15.63 1.23
C GLY A 236 6.62 -14.29 1.95
N TYR A 237 6.75 -13.16 1.25
CA TYR A 237 6.47 -11.83 1.81
C TYR A 237 4.97 -11.58 1.96
N ASN A 238 4.20 -11.78 0.90
CA ASN A 238 2.76 -11.56 0.90
C ASN A 238 2.06 -12.38 2.00
N ALA A 239 2.43 -13.65 2.15
CA ALA A 239 1.92 -14.51 3.21
C ALA A 239 2.22 -13.98 4.62
N ARG A 240 3.42 -13.40 4.83
CA ARG A 240 3.79 -12.79 6.11
C ARG A 240 3.00 -11.52 6.39
N VAL A 241 2.83 -10.65 5.40
CA VAL A 241 2.00 -9.44 5.54
C VAL A 241 0.57 -9.84 5.88
N ALA A 242 -0.04 -10.75 5.11
CA ALA A 242 -1.38 -11.24 5.36
C ALA A 242 -1.54 -11.83 6.78
N ALA A 243 -0.59 -12.66 7.22
CA ALA A 243 -0.61 -13.24 8.56
C ALA A 243 -0.47 -12.19 9.67
N ARG A 244 0.39 -11.17 9.49
CA ARG A 244 0.54 -10.07 10.45
C ARG A 244 -0.72 -9.22 10.55
N LEU A 245 -1.35 -8.89 9.42
CA LEU A 245 -2.59 -8.13 9.40
C LEU A 245 -3.74 -8.94 10.03
N ALA A 246 -3.81 -10.24 9.76
CA ALA A 246 -4.79 -11.12 10.39
C ALA A 246 -4.64 -11.17 11.92
N ALA A 247 -3.40 -11.19 12.42
CA ALA A 247 -3.12 -11.13 13.86
C ALA A 247 -3.41 -9.74 14.47
N LEU A 248 -3.30 -8.68 13.68
CA LEU A 248 -3.51 -7.30 14.14
C LEU A 248 -5.00 -6.93 14.20
N ARG A 249 -5.82 -7.38 13.23
CA ARG A 249 -7.26 -7.04 13.11
C ARG A 249 -8.06 -7.12 14.42
N PRO A 250 -7.94 -8.17 15.27
CA PRO A 250 -8.70 -8.24 16.52
C PRO A 250 -8.39 -7.12 17.51
N ARG A 251 -7.24 -6.45 17.37
CA ARG A 251 -6.77 -5.36 18.23
C ARG A 251 -7.22 -3.98 17.71
N LEU A 252 -7.74 -3.89 16.48
CA LEU A 252 -8.11 -2.64 15.81
C LEU A 252 -9.64 -2.49 15.79
N ALA A 253 -10.22 -2.23 16.95
CA ALA A 253 -11.67 -2.14 17.10
C ALA A 253 -12.27 -1.06 16.17
N GLY A 254 -13.28 -1.45 15.38
CA GLY A 254 -13.96 -0.55 14.44
C GLY A 254 -13.12 -0.13 13.24
N ALA A 255 -12.00 -0.80 12.96
CA ALA A 255 -11.21 -0.58 11.76
C ALA A 255 -11.36 -1.71 10.74
N ASP A 256 -11.46 -1.33 9.49
CA ASP A 256 -11.44 -2.21 8.32
C ASP A 256 -10.03 -2.24 7.74
N VAL A 257 -9.29 -3.30 8.05
CA VAL A 257 -7.95 -3.54 7.50
C VAL A 257 -7.99 -4.72 6.53
N VAL A 258 -7.70 -4.48 5.25
CA VAL A 258 -7.74 -5.51 4.20
C VAL A 258 -6.35 -5.76 3.63
N PHE A 259 -6.08 -7.02 3.30
CA PHE A 259 -4.92 -7.41 2.49
C PHE A 259 -5.43 -7.69 1.08
N CYS A 260 -4.87 -7.00 0.10
CA CYS A 260 -5.21 -7.17 -1.31
C CYS A 260 -4.18 -8.09 -1.96
N ASP A 261 -4.60 -9.30 -2.33
CA ASP A 261 -3.73 -10.30 -2.97
C ASP A 261 -3.54 -10.00 -4.47
N ILE A 262 -2.70 -8.99 -4.74
CA ILE A 262 -2.34 -8.59 -6.09
C ILE A 262 -1.60 -9.71 -6.82
N TYR A 263 -0.85 -10.55 -6.09
CA TYR A 263 -0.15 -11.69 -6.68
C TYR A 263 -1.14 -12.61 -7.38
N LYS A 264 -2.17 -13.05 -6.64
CA LYS A 264 -3.22 -13.91 -7.19
C LYS A 264 -3.93 -13.25 -8.37
N GLY A 265 -4.36 -11.99 -8.22
CA GLY A 265 -5.09 -11.29 -9.28
C GLY A 265 -4.30 -11.17 -10.59
N ILE A 266 -3.00 -10.90 -10.52
CA ILE A 266 -2.15 -10.84 -11.71
C ILE A 266 -1.83 -12.23 -12.27
N MET A 267 -1.60 -13.23 -11.42
CA MET A 267 -1.39 -14.61 -11.89
C MET A 267 -2.63 -15.17 -12.61
N ASP A 268 -3.83 -14.87 -12.14
CA ASP A 268 -5.08 -15.25 -12.81
C ASP A 268 -5.15 -14.66 -14.22
N ILE A 269 -4.70 -13.41 -14.41
CA ILE A 269 -4.62 -12.75 -15.73
C ILE A 269 -3.53 -13.35 -16.62
N ILE A 270 -2.37 -13.73 -16.06
CA ILE A 270 -1.26 -14.30 -16.85
C ILE A 270 -1.60 -15.71 -17.38
N THR A 271 -2.44 -16.44 -16.63
CA THR A 271 -2.73 -17.86 -16.88
C THR A 271 -4.01 -18.12 -17.69
N HIS A 272 -4.76 -17.07 -18.06
CA HIS A 272 -6.00 -17.12 -18.84
C HIS A 272 -5.96 -16.15 -20.01
#